data_AF-F7X3C7-F1
#
_entry.id   AF-F7X3C7-F1
#
_cell.length_a   1.000
_cell.length_b   1.000
_cell.length_c   1.000
_cell.angle_alpha   90.00
_cell.angle_beta   90.00
_cell.angle_gamma   90.00
#
_symmetry.space_group_name_H-M   'P 1'
#
loop_
_entity.id
_entity.type
_entity.pdbx_description
1 polymer ?
#
loop_
_entity_poly.entity_id
_entity_poly.type
_entity_poly.pdbx_seq_one_letter_code
_entity_poly.pdbx_strand_id
1 'polypeptide(L)' 'MIVEAIKPLLAGHPAEVQSVVLADLVATFIAGWSPNLRKKMLDALIANVGDLIPVNEMILFGPEGHPDREMTRQ' A
#
# COMPACT_ATOMS: atom_id res chain seq x y z
N MET A 1 2.12 -11.19 11.30
CA MET A 1 2.90 -9.94 11.13
C MET A 1 2.07 -8.77 11.63
N ILE A 2 2.68 -7.65 12.06
CA ILE A 2 1.93 -6.45 12.49
C ILE A 2 0.92 -5.98 11.42
N VAL A 3 1.26 -6.15 10.14
CA VAL A 3 0.37 -5.87 9.00
C VAL A 3 -0.99 -6.57 9.11
N GLU A 4 -1.05 -7.81 9.60
CA GLU A 4 -2.31 -8.55 9.76
C GLU A 4 -3.20 -7.97 10.87
N ALA A 5 -2.62 -7.27 11.84
CA ALA A 5 -3.39 -6.58 12.88
C ALA A 5 -3.97 -5.24 12.38
N ILE A 6 -3.37 -4.63 11.35
CA ILE A 6 -3.81 -3.36 10.78
C ILE A 6 -4.92 -3.55 9.76
N LYS A 7 -4.87 -4.62 8.94
CA LYS A 7 -5.86 -4.88 7.88
C LYS A 7 -7.32 -4.80 8.37
N PRO A 8 -7.73 -5.41 9.51
CA PRO A 8 -9.11 -5.35 9.98
C PRO A 8 -9.55 -3.93 10.39
N LEU A 9 -8.62 -3.06 10.80
CA LEU A 9 -8.91 -1.68 11.19
C LEU A 9 -9.20 -0.79 9.98
N LEU A 10 -8.67 -1.16 8.81
CA LEU A 10 -8.90 -0.45 7.55
C LEU A 10 -10.07 -1.04 6.75
N ALA A 11 -10.43 -2.30 7.00
CA ALA A 11 -11.48 -3.01 6.28
C ALA A 11 -12.84 -2.33 6.44
N GLY A 12 -13.58 -2.20 5.33
CA GLY A 12 -14.92 -1.60 5.30
C GLY A 12 -14.94 -0.07 5.24
N HIS A 13 -13.79 0.61 5.35
CA HIS A 13 -13.70 2.05 5.11
C HIS A 13 -13.57 2.38 3.61
N PRO A 14 -14.01 3.57 3.15
CA PRO A 14 -13.78 4.04 1.77
C PRO A 14 -12.29 4.12 1.43
N ALA A 15 -11.95 3.98 0.14
CA ALA A 15 -10.56 4.00 -0.34
C ALA A 15 -9.83 5.31 0.02
N GLU A 16 -10.54 6.44 -0.01
CA GLU A 16 -10.01 7.74 0.38
C GLU A 16 -9.60 7.79 1.85
N VAL A 17 -10.39 7.17 2.73
CA VAL A 17 -10.09 7.08 4.17
C VAL A 17 -8.90 6.16 4.40
N GLN A 18 -8.89 4.98 3.78
CA GLN A 18 -7.75 4.05 3.86
C GLN A 18 -6.46 4.72 3.40
N SER A 19 -6.52 5.49 2.30
CA SER A 19 -5.38 6.23 1.73
C SER A 19 -4.80 7.25 2.71
N VAL A 20 -5.65 8.09 3.31
CA VAL A 20 -5.18 9.12 4.27
C VAL A 20 -4.54 8.49 5.50
N VAL A 21 -5.12 7.42 6.05
CA VAL A 21 -4.55 6.72 7.22
C VAL A 21 -3.18 6.13 6.90
N LEU A 22 -3.04 5.47 5.76
CA LEU A 22 -1.76 4.89 5.33
C LEU A 22 -0.72 6.00 5.08
N ALA A 23 -1.11 7.12 4.48
CA ALA A 23 -0.23 8.26 4.26
C ALA A 23 0.28 8.86 5.58
N ASP A 24 -0.59 9.03 6.58
CA ASP A 24 -0.21 9.57 7.89
C ASP A 24 0.74 8.63 8.65
N LEU A 25 0.48 7.32 8.62
CA LEU A 25 1.38 6.31 9.19
C LEU A 25 2.76 6.38 8.52
N VAL A 26 2.82 6.38 7.19
CA VAL A 26 4.08 6.46 6.43
C VAL A 26 4.81 7.77 6.73
N ALA A 27 4.10 8.90 6.75
CA ALA A 27 4.68 10.21 7.06
C ALA A 27 5.30 10.24 8.46
N THR A 28 4.62 9.66 9.45
CA THR A 28 5.12 9.54 10.83
C THR A 28 6.43 8.76 10.90
N PHE A 29 6.52 7.62 10.20
CA PHE A 29 7.77 6.84 10.16
C PHE A 29 8.91 7.58 9.44
N ILE A 30 8.62 8.24 8.31
CA ILE A 30 9.62 9.01 7.56
C ILE A 30 10.10 10.23 8.35
N ALA A 31 9.23 10.86 9.14
CA ALA A 31 9.59 12.00 9.97
C ALA A 31 10.69 11.65 11.00
N GLY A 32 10.74 10.40 11.45
CA GLY A 32 11.79 9.89 12.36
C GLY A 32 13.17 9.76 11.72
N TRP A 33 13.29 9.81 10.39
CA TRP A 33 14.58 9.75 9.70
C TRP A 33 15.22 11.13 9.50
N SER A 34 16.53 11.13 9.30
CA SER A 34 17.27 12.36 9.00
C SER A 34 16.72 13.02 7.72
N PRO A 35 16.64 14.37 7.66
CA PRO A 35 16.06 15.07 6.51
C PRO A 35 16.66 14.65 5.17
N ASN A 36 17.97 14.39 5.13
CA ASN A 36 18.69 13.97 3.93
C ASN A 36 18.29 12.58 3.40
N LEU A 37 17.72 11.72 4.25
CA LEU A 37 17.29 10.38 3.86
C LEU A 37 15.83 10.30 3.43
N ARG A 38 14.98 11.25 3.87
CA ARG A 38 13.52 11.17 3.72
C ARG A 38 13.09 10.95 2.27
N LYS A 39 13.62 11.74 1.34
CA LYS A 39 13.27 11.61 -0.09
C LYS A 39 13.69 10.25 -0.64
N LYS A 40 14.96 9.85 -0.43
CA LYS A 40 15.49 8.57 -0.93
C LYS A 40 14.68 7.39 -0.42
N MET A 41 14.33 7.41 0.86
CA MET A 41 13.59 6.30 1.47
C MET A 41 12.11 6.30 1.09
N LEU A 42 11.49 7.48 0.90
CA LEU A 42 10.14 7.58 0.35
C LEU A 42 10.08 7.03 -1.08
N ASP A 43 11.03 7.40 -1.94
CA ASP A 43 11.11 6.90 -3.32
C ASP A 43 11.23 5.36 -3.32
N ALA A 44 12.08 4.81 -2.46
CA ALA A 44 12.23 3.35 -2.31
C ALA A 44 10.96 2.67 -1.78
N LEU A 45 10.25 3.31 -0.84
CA LEU A 45 8.98 2.80 -0.31
C LEU A 45 7.92 2.74 -1.41
N ILE A 46 7.79 3.80 -2.22
CA ILE A 46 6.85 3.85 -3.34
C ILE A 46 7.16 2.75 -4.36
N ALA A 47 8.45 2.55 -4.69
CA ALA A 47 8.87 1.47 -5.59
C ALA A 47 8.48 0.09 -5.04
N ASN A 48 8.79 -0.18 -3.77
CA ASN A 48 8.42 -1.44 -3.11
C ASN A 48 6.91 -1.67 -3.07
N VAL A 49 6.10 -0.61 -2.85
CA VAL A 49 4.64 -0.72 -2.92
C VAL A 49 4.20 -1.14 -4.31
N GLY A 50 4.76 -0.53 -5.37
CA GLY A 50 4.49 -0.91 -6.75
C GLY A 50 4.77 -2.40 -7.02
N ASP A 51 5.91 -2.90 -6.55
CA ASP A 51 6.29 -4.31 -6.71
C ASP A 51 5.41 -5.27 -5.90
N LEU A 52 4.89 -4.82 -4.75
CA LEU A 52 4.04 -5.64 -3.87
C LEU A 52 2.58 -5.70 -4.30
N ILE A 53 2.06 -4.72 -5.05
CA ILE A 53 0.68 -4.72 -5.55
C ILE A 53 0.34 -6.02 -6.30
N PRO A 54 1.08 -6.47 -7.34
CA PRO A 54 0.72 -7.70 -8.05
C PRO A 54 0.80 -8.94 -7.15
N VAL A 55 1.73 -8.97 -6.19
CA VAL A 55 1.83 -10.07 -5.21
C VAL A 55 0.60 -10.11 -4.30
N ASN A 56 0.22 -8.96 -3.74
CA ASN A 56 -0.94 -8.86 -2.85
C ASN A 56 -2.26 -9.07 -3.59
N GLU A 57 -2.35 -8.64 -4.85
CA GLU A 57 -3.49 -8.92 -5.72
C GLU A 57 -3.71 -10.43 -5.87
N MET A 58 -2.65 -11.19 -6.17
CA MET A 58 -2.74 -12.65 -6.26
C MET A 58 -3.15 -13.31 -4.93
N ILE A 59 -2.72 -12.76 -3.80
CA ILE A 59 -3.11 -13.26 -2.48
C ILE A 59 -4.60 -12.99 -2.20
N LEU A 60 -5.11 -11.83 -2.61
CA LEU A 60 -6.49 -11.41 -2.35
C LEU A 60 -7.51 -12.06 -3.28
N PHE A 61 -7.18 -12.17 -4.57
CA PHE A 61 -8.12 -12.57 -5.61
C PHE A 61 -7.77 -13.92 -6.27
N GLY A 62 -6.63 -14.52 -5.93
CA GLY A 62 -6.13 -15.73 -6.55
C GLY A 62 -5.35 -15.47 -7.85
N PRO A 63 -4.99 -16.54 -8.60
CA PRO A 63 -4.10 -16.43 -9.76
C PRO A 63 -4.61 -15.54 -10.89
N GLU A 64 -5.93 -15.36 -11.02
CA GLU A 64 -6.56 -14.52 -12.03
C GLU A 64 -6.38 -13.01 -11.77
N GLY A 65 -6.03 -12.62 -10.54
CA GLY A 65 -5.81 -11.23 -10.16
C GLY A 65 -7.11 -10.44 -9.93
N HIS A 66 -7.00 -9.10 -9.89
CA HIS A 66 -8.13 -8.23 -9.57
C HIS A 66 -9.22 -8.34 -10.65
N PRO A 67 -10.52 -8.46 -10.30
CA PRO A 67 -11.61 -8.61 -11.28
C PRO A 67 -11.63 -7.53 -12.37
N ASP A 68 -11.32 -6.28 -12.01
CA ASP A 68 -11.32 -5.15 -12.95
C ASP A 68 -10.15 -5.15 -13.96
N ARG A 69 -9.19 -6.06 -13.84
CA ARG A 69 -8.01 -6.13 -14.74
C ARG A 69 -8.37 -6.47 -16.17
N GLU A 70 -9.49 -7.15 -16.40
CA GLU A 70 -9.99 -7.47 -17.75
C GLU A 70 -10.70 -6.28 -18.43
N MET A 71 -11.27 -5.36 -17.65
CA MET A 71 -12.01 -4.20 -18.19
C MET A 71 -11.09 -3.16 -18.87
N THR A 72 -9.78 -3.21 -18.62
CA THR A 72 -8.80 -2.29 -19.22
C THR A 72 -8.15 -2.83 -20.51
N ARG A 73 -8.50 -4.05 -20.94
CA ARG A 73 -8.00 -4.68 -22.18
C ARG A 73 -8.98 -4.62 -23.35
N GLN A 74 -10.12 -3.94 -23.20
CA GLN A 74 -11.07 -3.60 -24.27
C GLN A 74 -10.93 -2.14 -24.65
#